data_AF-A0A928NHL6-F1
#
_entry.id   AF-A0A928NHL6-F1
#
_cell.length_a   1.000
_cell.length_b   1.000
_cell.length_c   1.000
_cell.angle_alpha   90.00
_cell.angle_beta   90.00
_cell.angle_gamma   90.00
#
_symmetry.space_group_name_H-M   'P 1'
#
loop_
_entity.id
_entity.type
_entity.pdbx_description
1 polymer ?
#
loop_
_entity_poly.entity_id
_entity_poly.type
_entity_poly.pdbx_seq_one_letter_code
_entity_poly.pdbx_strand_id
1 'polypeptide(L)'
;MKFKEFRCELDKHLKENILRYWVDKAFDYKNNRLYGWVTDDKEGNTVKTSYNKTSILCSRTLWVFSTAYKKYKKEEYKKCAYICYDNLINDFYDNKNGGVIWSLDYEETINKVPHERYKHLYSESFAIYGLCAFYSAFNEDEALKKALEIYDKIIEKCTDNKNGGFFENMDEKWEKTEKYALAPKTVDCTKTMNTTLHFMEALTPLYEITKDERVKKTIIEVLDIIFDKMLTDKKDALKMFFDDDYTCNYDAFSPGHDIETSWLIIKCAQAIGDKKYLQKSYDLAIRIAKKVIEVGIDKNYSVKVGMGTLYEDDIWKKYGRDWWSYAEAILGYFNVYEVTGDYFYYKICLKIWNAAKEQIIDEKNGCWKGFFWYPPLTEYMRKIHMEKHNKEPNYNYICKISPWHCCYHNTRMCFEIIDRLENK
;
A
#
# COMPACT_ATOMS: atom_id res chain seq x y z
N MET A 1 -0.69 25.68 -12.47
CA MET A 1 -2.03 25.28 -12.00
C MET A 1 -2.23 25.80 -10.59
N LYS A 2 -3.28 26.58 -10.35
CA LYS A 2 -3.62 27.09 -9.01
C LYS A 2 -4.13 25.95 -8.12
N PHE A 3 -4.09 26.12 -6.80
CA PHE A 3 -4.56 25.10 -5.84
C PHE A 3 -6.00 24.67 -6.08
N LYS A 4 -6.91 25.63 -6.26
CA LYS A 4 -8.32 25.34 -6.57
C LYS A 4 -8.49 24.50 -7.84
N GLU A 5 -7.73 24.79 -8.89
CA GLU A 5 -7.76 24.04 -10.15
C GLU A 5 -7.28 22.61 -9.93
N PHE A 6 -6.15 22.44 -9.25
CA PHE A 6 -5.57 21.11 -8.97
C PHE A 6 -6.51 20.26 -8.11
N ARG A 7 -7.10 20.85 -7.07
CA ARG A 7 -8.09 20.18 -6.20
C ARG A 7 -9.31 19.69 -7.00
N CYS A 8 -9.87 20.54 -7.84
CA CYS A 8 -11.03 20.17 -8.67
C CYS A 8 -10.66 19.06 -9.67
N GLU A 9 -9.47 19.12 -10.28
CA GLU A 9 -8.98 18.10 -11.20
C GLU A 9 -8.81 16.75 -10.48
N LEU A 10 -8.18 16.72 -9.29
CA LEU A 10 -8.01 15.51 -8.50
C LEU A 10 -9.35 14.93 -8.01
N ASP A 11 -10.28 15.77 -7.53
CA ASP A 11 -11.59 15.30 -7.06
C ASP A 11 -12.42 14.70 -8.19
N LYS A 12 -12.37 15.31 -9.38
CA LYS A 12 -12.98 14.76 -10.60
C LYS A 12 -12.34 13.42 -10.97
N HIS A 13 -11.00 13.39 -11.07
CA HIS A 13 -10.25 12.18 -11.39
C HIS A 13 -10.55 11.03 -10.42
N LEU A 14 -10.53 11.31 -9.12
CA LEU A 14 -10.83 10.33 -8.09
C LEU A 14 -12.23 9.72 -8.26
N LYS A 15 -13.26 10.55 -8.45
CA LYS A 15 -14.66 10.11 -8.55
C LYS A 15 -14.97 9.41 -9.86
N GLU A 16 -14.50 9.96 -10.98
CA GLU A 16 -14.92 9.56 -12.32
C GLU A 16 -14.00 8.50 -12.94
N ASN A 17 -12.73 8.42 -12.51
CA ASN A 17 -11.77 7.46 -13.04
C ASN A 17 -11.48 6.32 -12.05
N ILE A 18 -10.97 6.61 -10.84
CA ILE A 18 -10.53 5.56 -9.91
C ILE A 18 -11.71 4.89 -9.22
N LEU A 19 -12.51 5.63 -8.43
CA LEU A 19 -13.59 5.04 -7.64
C LEU A 19 -14.66 4.42 -8.53
N ARG A 20 -15.02 5.07 -9.64
CA ARG A 20 -15.99 4.54 -10.60
C ARG A 20 -15.55 3.19 -11.16
N TYR A 21 -14.30 3.06 -11.61
CA TYR A 21 -13.78 1.78 -12.11
C TYR A 21 -13.93 0.66 -11.08
N TRP A 22 -13.54 0.93 -9.83
CA TRP A 22 -13.61 -0.06 -8.76
C TRP A 22 -15.04 -0.46 -8.42
N VAL A 23 -15.97 0.50 -8.30
CA VAL A 23 -17.39 0.21 -8.09
C VAL A 23 -17.94 -0.67 -9.21
N ASP A 24 -17.61 -0.37 -10.47
CA ASP A 24 -18.21 -1.05 -11.61
C ASP A 24 -17.58 -2.44 -11.86
N LYS A 25 -16.29 -2.63 -11.53
CA LYS A 25 -15.51 -3.78 -11.98
C LYS A 25 -15.00 -4.69 -10.87
N ALA A 26 -14.71 -4.18 -9.67
CA ALA A 26 -14.01 -4.93 -8.63
C ALA A 26 -14.89 -5.91 -7.84
N PHE A 27 -16.21 -5.74 -7.86
CA PHE A 27 -17.12 -6.48 -6.97
C PHE A 27 -18.07 -7.40 -7.72
N ASP A 28 -18.31 -8.58 -7.14
CA ASP A 28 -19.46 -9.44 -7.41
C ASP A 28 -20.55 -9.12 -6.38
N TYR A 29 -21.45 -8.22 -6.75
CA TYR A 29 -22.55 -7.80 -5.87
C TYR A 29 -23.59 -8.88 -5.63
N LYS A 30 -23.67 -9.93 -6.48
CA LYS A 30 -24.63 -11.03 -6.31
C LYS A 30 -24.17 -11.97 -5.21
N ASN A 31 -22.86 -12.20 -5.12
CA ASN A 31 -22.27 -13.14 -4.17
C ASN A 31 -21.56 -12.46 -2.98
N ASN A 32 -21.65 -11.14 -2.86
CA ASN A 32 -21.00 -10.33 -1.81
C ASN A 32 -19.47 -10.53 -1.76
N ARG A 33 -18.79 -10.47 -2.93
CA ARG A 33 -17.36 -10.78 -3.05
C ARG A 33 -16.56 -9.68 -3.74
N LEU A 34 -15.33 -9.51 -3.30
CA LEU A 34 -14.28 -8.79 -4.03
C LEU A 34 -13.54 -9.77 -4.97
N TYR A 35 -13.34 -9.40 -6.23
CA TYR A 35 -12.50 -10.18 -7.15
C TYR A 35 -11.02 -10.04 -6.79
N GLY A 36 -10.27 -11.15 -6.86
CA GLY A 36 -8.82 -11.14 -6.64
C GLY A 36 -8.05 -10.50 -7.79
N TRP A 37 -8.58 -10.63 -9.02
CA TRP A 37 -7.95 -10.09 -10.22
C TRP A 37 -8.97 -9.55 -11.22
N VAL A 38 -8.61 -8.42 -11.82
CA VAL A 38 -9.33 -7.81 -12.93
C VAL A 38 -8.33 -7.25 -13.93
N THR A 39 -8.50 -7.65 -15.18
CA THR A 39 -7.68 -7.24 -16.32
C THR A 39 -8.56 -6.79 -17.47
N ASP A 40 -8.16 -5.73 -18.17
CA ASP A 40 -8.83 -5.31 -19.40
C ASP A 40 -7.97 -5.66 -20.62
N ASP A 41 -8.59 -6.20 -21.67
CA ASP A 41 -7.90 -6.39 -22.95
C ASP A 41 -7.69 -5.06 -23.70
N LYS A 42 -7.06 -5.14 -24.88
CA LYS A 42 -6.82 -3.97 -25.75
C LYS A 42 -8.12 -3.28 -26.21
N GLU A 43 -9.23 -4.00 -26.24
CA GLU A 43 -10.53 -3.50 -26.68
C GLU A 43 -11.32 -2.91 -25.51
N GLY A 44 -10.90 -3.16 -24.27
CA GLY A 44 -11.55 -2.71 -23.03
C GLY A 44 -12.50 -3.76 -22.43
N ASN A 45 -12.46 -5.01 -22.91
CA ASN A 45 -13.24 -6.09 -22.33
C ASN A 45 -12.59 -6.54 -21.02
N THR A 46 -13.38 -6.54 -19.96
CA THR A 46 -12.93 -6.89 -18.62
C THR A 46 -13.00 -8.40 -18.39
N VAL A 47 -11.88 -9.00 -18.03
CA VAL A 47 -11.78 -10.38 -17.53
C VAL A 47 -11.59 -10.33 -16.02
N LYS A 48 -12.43 -11.08 -15.30
CA LYS A 48 -12.42 -11.13 -13.83
C LYS A 48 -12.12 -12.56 -13.38
N THR A 49 -11.26 -12.70 -12.38
CA THR A 49 -11.04 -13.97 -11.70
C THR A 49 -10.92 -13.78 -10.20
N SER A 50 -11.38 -14.78 -9.47
CA SER A 50 -11.26 -14.85 -8.02
C SER A 50 -9.93 -15.44 -7.56
N TYR A 51 -9.15 -16.03 -8.49
CA TYR A 51 -7.89 -16.72 -8.22
C TYR A 51 -6.95 -15.90 -7.32
N ASN A 52 -6.35 -16.52 -6.30
CA ASN A 52 -5.36 -15.92 -5.39
C ASN A 52 -5.73 -14.49 -4.91
N LYS A 53 -6.73 -14.40 -4.03
CA LYS A 53 -7.17 -13.16 -3.38
C LYS A 53 -6.40 -12.99 -2.06
N THR A 54 -5.73 -11.86 -1.87
CA THR A 54 -4.97 -11.59 -0.63
C THR A 54 -5.77 -10.76 0.38
N SER A 55 -5.45 -10.94 1.66
CA SER A 55 -5.98 -10.07 2.72
C SER A 55 -5.52 -8.63 2.53
N ILE A 56 -4.33 -8.39 1.97
CA ILE A 56 -3.82 -7.05 1.64
C ILE A 56 -4.75 -6.32 0.68
N LEU A 57 -5.11 -6.95 -0.45
CA LEU A 57 -6.04 -6.37 -1.43
C LEU A 57 -7.38 -6.02 -0.75
N CYS A 58 -7.92 -6.97 0.02
CA CYS A 58 -9.19 -6.79 0.72
C CYS A 58 -9.14 -5.61 1.71
N SER A 59 -8.11 -5.55 2.55
CA SER A 59 -7.91 -4.51 3.57
C SER A 59 -7.67 -3.13 2.96
N ARG A 60 -6.90 -3.06 1.87
CA ARG A 60 -6.67 -1.82 1.12
C ARG A 60 -7.96 -1.29 0.50
N THR A 61 -8.77 -2.16 -0.12
CA THR A 61 -10.06 -1.79 -0.69
C THR A 61 -11.07 -1.42 0.40
N LEU A 62 -11.05 -2.10 1.56
CA LEU A 62 -11.82 -1.73 2.75
C LEU A 62 -11.50 -0.30 3.20
N TRP A 63 -10.21 0.04 3.31
CA TRP A 63 -9.78 1.38 3.67
C TRP A 63 -10.30 2.43 2.68
N VAL A 64 -10.14 2.17 1.37
CA VAL A 64 -10.55 3.11 0.31
C VAL A 64 -12.04 3.40 0.38
N PHE A 65 -12.88 2.37 0.40
CA PHE A 65 -14.33 2.58 0.34
C PHE A 65 -14.92 3.09 1.66
N SER A 66 -14.31 2.76 2.79
CA SER A 66 -14.67 3.36 4.08
C SER A 66 -14.38 4.87 4.08
N THR A 67 -13.19 5.26 3.61
CA THR A 67 -12.78 6.67 3.49
C THR A 67 -13.62 7.41 2.45
N ALA A 68 -13.90 6.79 1.30
CA ALA A 68 -14.77 7.34 0.26
C ALA A 68 -16.20 7.57 0.77
N TYR A 69 -16.77 6.62 1.53
CA TYR A 69 -18.07 6.80 2.17
C TYR A 69 -18.03 7.94 3.19
N LYS A 70 -16.99 8.01 4.04
CA LYS A 70 -16.85 9.08 5.02
C LYS A 70 -16.84 10.47 4.36
N LYS A 71 -16.15 10.63 3.22
CA LYS A 71 -16.06 11.91 2.49
C LYS A 71 -17.29 12.23 1.65
N TYR A 72 -17.83 11.25 0.92
CA TYR A 72 -18.86 11.51 -0.12
C TYR A 72 -20.25 10.99 0.21
N LYS A 73 -20.41 10.18 1.27
CA LYS A 73 -21.69 9.67 1.77
C LYS A 73 -22.57 8.98 0.72
N LYS A 74 -21.95 8.33 -0.28
CA LYS A 74 -22.68 7.55 -1.30
C LYS A 74 -22.91 6.11 -0.85
N GLU A 75 -24.14 5.63 -0.99
CA GLU A 75 -24.51 4.25 -0.64
C GLU A 75 -23.74 3.18 -1.44
N GLU A 76 -23.34 3.48 -2.68
CA GLU A 76 -22.48 2.58 -3.47
C GLU A 76 -21.14 2.30 -2.76
N TYR A 77 -20.53 3.32 -2.15
CA TYR A 77 -19.27 3.18 -1.41
C TYR A 77 -19.46 2.45 -0.09
N LYS A 78 -20.57 2.68 0.60
CA LYS A 78 -20.95 1.92 1.79
C LYS A 78 -21.03 0.43 1.46
N LYS A 79 -21.76 0.07 0.40
CA LYS A 79 -21.90 -1.33 -0.03
C LYS A 79 -20.55 -1.99 -0.32
N CYS A 80 -19.66 -1.30 -1.04
CA CYS A 80 -18.31 -1.79 -1.30
C CYS A 80 -17.51 -2.00 -0.01
N ALA A 81 -17.58 -1.07 0.95
CA ALA A 81 -16.89 -1.19 2.23
C ALA A 81 -17.36 -2.40 3.04
N TYR A 82 -18.69 -2.62 3.13
CA TYR A 82 -19.23 -3.78 3.83
C TYR A 82 -18.87 -5.11 3.13
N ILE A 83 -18.86 -5.18 1.79
CA ILE A 83 -18.36 -6.38 1.08
C ILE A 83 -16.92 -6.69 1.49
N CYS A 84 -16.04 -5.69 1.53
CA CYS A 84 -14.65 -5.88 1.93
C CYS A 84 -14.53 -6.27 3.40
N TYR A 85 -15.30 -5.65 4.29
CA TYR A 85 -15.31 -6.01 5.71
C TYR A 85 -15.73 -7.47 5.91
N ASP A 86 -16.83 -7.88 5.27
CA ASP A 86 -17.33 -9.25 5.34
C ASP A 86 -16.31 -10.25 4.77
N ASN A 87 -15.65 -9.92 3.66
CA ASN A 87 -14.61 -10.78 3.07
C ASN A 87 -13.39 -10.86 4.01
N LEU A 88 -12.97 -9.75 4.62
CA LEU A 88 -11.84 -9.74 5.57
C LEU A 88 -12.14 -10.59 6.81
N ILE A 89 -13.30 -10.40 7.43
CA ILE A 89 -13.64 -11.10 8.68
C ILE A 89 -14.04 -12.56 8.44
N ASN A 90 -14.82 -12.85 7.40
CA ASN A 90 -15.33 -14.21 7.20
C ASN A 90 -14.38 -15.11 6.40
N ASP A 91 -13.53 -14.53 5.54
CA ASP A 91 -12.65 -15.33 4.68
C ASP A 91 -11.19 -15.33 5.17
N PHE A 92 -10.68 -14.20 5.69
CA PHE A 92 -9.26 -14.04 6.01
C PHE A 92 -8.95 -14.08 7.51
N TYR A 93 -9.82 -13.55 8.37
CA TYR A 93 -9.58 -13.56 9.80
C TYR A 93 -9.64 -15.00 10.33
N ASP A 94 -8.56 -15.41 10.99
CA ASP A 94 -8.42 -16.74 11.55
C ASP A 94 -9.00 -16.78 12.96
N ASN A 95 -10.26 -17.19 13.07
CA ASN A 95 -10.95 -17.31 14.35
C ASN A 95 -10.30 -18.33 15.32
N LYS A 96 -9.41 -19.20 14.84
CA LYS A 96 -8.74 -20.20 15.69
C LYS A 96 -7.45 -19.64 16.31
N ASN A 97 -6.58 -19.03 15.50
CA ASN A 97 -5.26 -18.58 15.95
C ASN A 97 -5.15 -17.04 16.12
N GLY A 98 -6.14 -16.28 15.66
CA GLY A 98 -6.07 -14.83 15.54
C GLY A 98 -5.27 -14.36 14.32
N GLY A 99 -5.36 -13.07 14.01
CA GLY A 99 -4.74 -12.49 12.81
C GLY A 99 -5.48 -12.81 11.52
N VAL A 100 -4.93 -12.34 10.41
CA VAL A 100 -5.41 -12.64 9.05
C VAL A 100 -4.45 -13.59 8.35
N ILE A 101 -5.00 -14.54 7.59
CA ILE A 101 -4.18 -15.34 6.67
C ILE A 101 -3.77 -14.50 5.46
N TRP A 102 -2.69 -14.89 4.81
CA TRP A 102 -2.13 -14.17 3.67
C TRP A 102 -3.04 -14.19 2.44
N SER A 103 -3.42 -15.38 1.98
CA SER A 103 -4.16 -15.54 0.72
C SER A 103 -5.12 -16.73 0.72
N LEU A 104 -6.14 -16.61 -0.11
CA LEU A 104 -7.11 -17.66 -0.41
C LEU A 104 -6.98 -18.06 -1.87
N ASP A 105 -7.02 -19.37 -2.13
CA ASP A 105 -7.33 -19.84 -3.46
C ASP A 105 -8.85 -19.78 -3.63
N TYR A 106 -9.26 -19.26 -4.76
CA TYR A 106 -10.66 -19.11 -5.09
C TYR A 106 -10.80 -19.66 -6.49
N GLU A 107 -10.83 -20.99 -6.59
CA GLU A 107 -11.41 -21.63 -7.77
C GLU A 107 -12.86 -21.11 -7.93
N GLU A 108 -13.39 -21.12 -9.15
CA GLU A 108 -14.76 -20.63 -9.40
C GLU A 108 -15.84 -21.42 -8.62
N THR A 109 -15.46 -22.58 -8.08
CA THR A 109 -16.30 -23.33 -7.15
C THR A 109 -16.32 -22.65 -5.78
N ILE A 110 -17.46 -22.64 -5.13
CA ILE A 110 -17.74 -21.95 -3.85
C ILE A 110 -16.80 -22.37 -2.68
N ASN A 111 -15.89 -23.31 -2.91
CA ASN A 111 -14.95 -23.83 -1.94
C ASN A 111 -13.81 -22.83 -1.71
N LYS A 112 -13.91 -22.09 -0.60
CA LYS A 112 -12.85 -21.24 -0.06
C LYS A 112 -11.72 -22.15 0.43
N VAL A 113 -10.69 -22.37 -0.37
CA VAL A 113 -9.53 -23.17 0.05
C VAL A 113 -8.40 -22.19 0.39
N PRO A 114 -7.97 -22.13 1.66
CA PRO A 114 -6.80 -21.34 2.04
C PRO A 114 -5.58 -21.72 1.18
N HIS A 115 -4.95 -20.73 0.54
CA HIS A 115 -3.75 -20.96 -0.28
C HIS A 115 -2.51 -20.83 0.59
N GLU A 116 -2.37 -19.71 1.31
CA GLU A 116 -1.26 -19.46 2.23
C GLU A 116 -1.80 -18.95 3.57
N ARG A 117 -1.53 -19.70 4.64
CA ARG A 117 -2.07 -19.47 5.99
C ARG A 117 -1.11 -18.78 6.96
N TYR A 118 0.10 -18.44 6.52
CA TYR A 118 1.07 -17.73 7.34
C TYR A 118 0.58 -16.32 7.72
N LYS A 119 1.17 -15.77 8.79
CA LYS A 119 0.84 -14.48 9.38
C LYS A 119 1.97 -13.51 9.10
N HIS A 120 1.75 -12.62 8.13
CA HIS A 120 2.75 -11.64 7.75
C HIS A 120 2.40 -10.29 8.33
N LEU A 121 3.33 -9.67 9.07
CA LEU A 121 3.17 -8.36 9.71
C LEU A 121 2.64 -7.30 8.74
N TYR A 122 3.11 -7.31 7.50
CA TYR A 122 2.57 -6.48 6.40
C TYR A 122 1.05 -6.63 6.23
N SER A 123 0.55 -7.85 6.06
CA SER A 123 -0.87 -8.14 5.86
C SER A 123 -1.72 -7.81 7.10
N GLU A 124 -1.18 -8.11 8.29
CA GLU A 124 -1.80 -7.80 9.57
C GLU A 124 -1.91 -6.27 9.78
N SER A 125 -0.85 -5.53 9.41
CA SER A 125 -0.83 -4.06 9.47
C SER A 125 -1.91 -3.46 8.56
N PHE A 126 -2.02 -3.93 7.31
CA PHE A 126 -3.10 -3.46 6.44
C PHE A 126 -4.49 -3.84 6.97
N ALA A 127 -4.67 -5.00 7.60
CA ALA A 127 -5.94 -5.36 8.24
C ALA A 127 -6.31 -4.38 9.37
N ILE A 128 -5.37 -4.05 10.27
CA ILE A 128 -5.56 -3.01 11.29
C ILE A 128 -5.98 -1.69 10.63
N TYR A 129 -5.24 -1.27 9.60
CA TYR A 129 -5.46 0.01 8.93
C TYR A 129 -6.83 0.09 8.25
N GLY A 130 -7.24 -0.96 7.54
CA GLY A 130 -8.56 -1.05 6.91
C GLY A 130 -9.70 -1.08 7.93
N LEU A 131 -9.55 -1.85 9.01
CA LEU A 131 -10.53 -1.92 10.09
C LEU A 131 -10.69 -0.58 10.83
N CYS A 132 -9.59 0.14 11.06
CA CYS A 132 -9.64 1.48 11.65
C CYS A 132 -10.41 2.47 10.76
N ALA A 133 -10.22 2.42 9.45
CA ALA A 133 -10.97 3.25 8.50
C ALA A 133 -12.45 2.88 8.45
N PHE A 134 -12.78 1.58 8.52
CA PHE A 134 -14.15 1.10 8.57
C PHE A 134 -14.86 1.55 9.85
N TYR A 135 -14.24 1.35 11.01
CA TYR A 135 -14.74 1.88 12.29
C TYR A 135 -14.95 3.40 12.21
N SER A 136 -13.97 4.14 11.68
CA SER A 136 -14.06 5.60 11.54
C SER A 136 -15.17 6.10 10.61
N ALA A 137 -15.69 5.24 9.73
CA ALA A 137 -16.74 5.58 8.77
C ALA A 137 -18.13 5.16 9.25
N PHE A 138 -18.24 4.07 10.01
CA PHE A 138 -19.50 3.41 10.35
C PHE A 138 -19.76 3.25 11.86
N ASN A 139 -18.77 3.49 12.73
CA ASN A 139 -18.82 3.27 14.18
C ASN A 139 -19.21 1.83 14.57
N GLU A 140 -18.61 0.85 13.88
CA GLU A 140 -18.83 -0.59 14.13
C GLU A 140 -17.78 -1.11 15.12
N ASP A 141 -18.12 -1.20 16.41
CA ASP A 141 -17.17 -1.49 17.50
C ASP A 141 -16.40 -2.81 17.32
N GLU A 142 -17.03 -3.83 16.74
CA GLU A 142 -16.37 -5.11 16.46
C GLU A 142 -15.17 -4.95 15.50
N ALA A 143 -15.20 -3.97 14.58
CA ALA A 143 -14.07 -3.70 13.70
C ALA A 143 -12.86 -3.16 14.48
N LEU A 144 -13.08 -2.23 15.42
CA LEU A 144 -12.02 -1.69 16.27
C LEU A 144 -11.46 -2.77 17.21
N LYS A 145 -12.35 -3.58 17.80
CA LYS A 145 -11.95 -4.73 18.63
C LYS A 145 -11.07 -5.70 17.85
N LYS A 146 -11.43 -6.05 16.62
CA LYS A 146 -10.62 -6.91 15.75
C LYS A 146 -9.25 -6.28 15.44
N ALA A 147 -9.19 -4.97 15.20
CA ALA A 147 -7.92 -4.28 15.00
C ALA A 147 -7.00 -4.35 16.24
N LEU A 148 -7.57 -4.17 17.44
CA LEU A 148 -6.83 -4.30 18.70
C LEU A 148 -6.38 -5.74 18.97
N GLU A 149 -7.21 -6.74 18.68
CA GLU A 149 -6.84 -8.16 18.79
C GLU A 149 -5.65 -8.51 17.88
N ILE A 150 -5.64 -7.98 16.64
CA ILE A 150 -4.52 -8.17 15.71
C ILE A 150 -3.26 -7.45 16.22
N TYR A 151 -3.39 -6.21 16.70
CA TYR A 151 -2.28 -5.47 17.30
C TYR A 151 -1.67 -6.23 18.49
N ASP A 152 -2.49 -6.70 19.43
CA ASP A 152 -2.02 -7.45 20.59
C ASP A 152 -1.30 -8.74 20.17
N LYS A 153 -1.77 -9.43 19.11
CA LYS A 153 -1.10 -10.60 18.54
C LYS A 153 0.26 -10.27 17.94
N ILE A 154 0.38 -9.18 17.18
CA ILE A 154 1.66 -8.70 16.64
C ILE A 154 2.64 -8.43 17.78
N ILE A 155 2.23 -7.68 18.81
CA ILE A 155 3.11 -7.36 19.93
C ILE A 155 3.54 -8.62 20.69
N GLU A 156 2.63 -9.57 20.89
CA GLU A 156 2.93 -10.83 21.57
C GLU A 156 3.91 -11.72 20.77
N LYS A 157 3.73 -11.81 19.45
CA LYS A 157 4.33 -12.87 18.63
C LYS A 157 5.48 -12.40 17.74
N CYS A 158 5.41 -11.16 17.24
CA CYS A 158 6.39 -10.65 16.29
C CYS A 158 7.51 -9.84 16.95
N THR A 159 7.36 -9.38 18.20
CA THR A 159 8.38 -8.55 18.86
C THR A 159 9.71 -9.29 19.02
N ASP A 160 10.79 -8.69 18.50
CA ASP A 160 12.15 -9.13 18.71
C ASP A 160 12.72 -8.49 19.99
N ASN A 161 12.54 -9.19 21.13
CA ASN A 161 13.05 -8.73 22.41
C ASN A 161 14.59 -8.68 22.50
N LYS A 162 15.31 -9.28 21.55
CA LYS A 162 16.78 -9.32 21.55
C LYS A 162 17.37 -8.11 20.83
N ASN A 163 16.88 -7.81 19.62
CA ASN A 163 17.45 -6.74 18.78
C ASN A 163 16.52 -5.53 18.59
N GLY A 164 15.30 -5.57 19.15
CA GLY A 164 14.24 -4.59 18.96
C GLY A 164 13.51 -4.75 17.62
N GLY A 165 12.34 -4.11 17.51
CA GLY A 165 11.50 -4.20 16.32
C GLY A 165 10.75 -5.53 16.20
N PHE A 166 10.39 -5.90 14.97
CA PHE A 166 9.40 -6.95 14.72
C PHE A 166 9.84 -7.90 13.60
N PHE A 167 9.71 -9.19 13.83
CA PHE A 167 9.83 -10.22 12.80
C PHE A 167 8.65 -10.13 11.83
N GLU A 168 8.92 -10.31 10.53
CA GLU A 168 7.89 -10.07 9.52
C GLU A 168 6.92 -11.20 9.28
N ASN A 169 7.36 -12.44 9.46
CA ASN A 169 6.55 -13.59 9.11
C ASN A 169 6.55 -14.63 10.23
N MET A 170 5.37 -15.18 10.47
CA MET A 170 5.12 -16.29 11.39
C MET A 170 4.28 -17.33 10.67
N ASP A 171 4.33 -18.58 11.10
CA ASP A 171 3.44 -19.60 10.56
C ASP A 171 1.96 -19.36 10.97
N GLU A 172 1.05 -20.23 10.54
CA GLU A 172 -0.38 -20.10 10.86
C GLU A 172 -0.67 -20.03 12.37
N LYS A 173 0.15 -20.67 13.20
CA LYS A 173 0.00 -20.74 14.66
C LYS A 173 0.80 -19.66 15.39
N TRP A 174 1.36 -18.69 14.66
CA TRP A 174 2.24 -17.66 15.18
C TRP A 174 3.56 -18.20 15.75
N GLU A 175 4.06 -19.31 15.22
CA GLU A 175 5.41 -19.82 15.49
C GLU A 175 6.41 -19.22 14.50
N LYS A 176 7.67 -19.08 14.93
CA LYS A 176 8.72 -18.53 14.07
C LYS A 176 8.93 -19.45 12.86
N THR A 177 9.10 -18.85 11.70
CA THR A 177 9.37 -19.55 10.44
C THR A 177 10.76 -19.16 9.91
N GLU A 178 11.26 -19.91 8.93
CA GLU A 178 12.51 -19.61 8.24
C GLU A 178 12.28 -18.89 6.89
N LYS A 179 11.01 -18.69 6.49
CA LYS A 179 10.64 -18.03 5.23
C LYS A 179 10.03 -16.67 5.51
N TYR A 180 10.70 -15.59 5.15
CA TYR A 180 10.28 -14.21 5.41
C TYR A 180 9.97 -13.41 4.15
N ALA A 181 10.33 -13.92 2.98
CA ALA A 181 10.10 -13.25 1.70
C ALA A 181 8.62 -12.88 1.47
N LEU A 182 8.35 -11.57 1.34
CA LEU A 182 7.03 -10.97 1.09
C LEU A 182 6.41 -11.39 -0.26
N ALA A 183 7.25 -11.71 -1.24
CA ALA A 183 6.83 -12.26 -2.53
C ALA A 183 7.90 -13.25 -3.02
N PRO A 184 7.59 -14.14 -3.98
CA PRO A 184 8.61 -15.04 -4.48
C PRO A 184 9.81 -14.22 -5.02
N LYS A 185 11.04 -14.73 -4.94
CA LYS A 185 12.27 -14.03 -5.37
C LYS A 185 12.57 -12.67 -4.70
N THR A 186 11.87 -12.26 -3.63
CA THR A 186 12.39 -11.19 -2.76
C THR A 186 13.49 -11.74 -1.86
N VAL A 187 14.31 -10.83 -1.31
CA VAL A 187 15.33 -11.20 -0.33
C VAL A 187 14.66 -11.85 0.87
N ASP A 188 15.18 -13.01 1.27
CA ASP A 188 14.76 -13.67 2.51
C ASP A 188 15.51 -13.02 3.66
N CYS A 189 14.84 -12.09 4.32
CA CYS A 189 15.39 -11.29 5.41
C CYS A 189 14.34 -11.13 6.48
N THR A 190 14.77 -11.10 7.74
CA THR A 190 13.83 -11.20 8.86
C THR A 190 13.14 -9.88 9.17
N LYS A 191 13.69 -8.76 8.66
CA LYS A 191 13.18 -7.40 8.80
C LYS A 191 13.41 -6.59 7.51
N THR A 192 12.46 -5.73 7.17
CA THR A 192 12.47 -4.86 6.01
C THR A 192 11.91 -3.50 6.37
N MET A 193 12.39 -2.50 5.64
CA MET A 193 11.84 -1.16 5.73
C MET A 193 10.37 -1.12 5.29
N ASN A 194 10.00 -1.88 4.27
CA ASN A 194 8.64 -1.87 3.70
C ASN A 194 7.58 -2.29 4.74
N THR A 195 7.78 -3.42 5.41
CA THR A 195 6.84 -3.88 6.45
C THR A 195 6.85 -2.97 7.67
N THR A 196 8.03 -2.47 8.07
CA THR A 196 8.15 -1.51 9.17
C THR A 196 7.38 -0.22 8.89
N LEU A 197 7.47 0.30 7.66
CA LEU A 197 6.75 1.48 7.21
C LEU A 197 5.23 1.31 7.30
N HIS A 198 4.70 0.20 6.80
CA HIS A 198 3.26 -0.03 6.83
C HIS A 198 2.73 -0.42 8.21
N PHE A 199 3.58 -0.99 9.08
CA PHE A 199 3.21 -1.14 10.49
C PHE A 199 3.05 0.23 11.16
N MET A 200 4.01 1.15 10.99
CA MET A 200 3.89 2.53 11.46
C MET A 200 2.61 3.21 10.95
N GLU A 201 2.32 3.03 9.66
CA GLU A 201 1.11 3.57 9.04
C GLU A 201 -0.16 3.01 9.70
N ALA A 202 -0.22 1.71 9.97
CA ALA A 202 -1.36 1.06 10.61
C ALA A 202 -1.59 1.52 12.05
N LEU A 203 -0.51 1.71 12.81
CA LEU A 203 -0.57 2.17 14.21
C LEU A 203 -1.08 3.60 14.32
N THR A 204 -0.85 4.43 13.30
CA THR A 204 -1.22 5.86 13.33
C THR A 204 -2.73 6.07 13.57
N PRO A 205 -3.65 5.60 12.72
CA PRO A 205 -5.08 5.76 12.97
C PRO A 205 -5.55 4.93 14.18
N LEU A 206 -4.92 3.78 14.47
CA LEU A 206 -5.25 2.99 15.66
C LEU A 206 -5.05 3.83 16.94
N TYR A 207 -3.91 4.51 17.05
CA TYR A 207 -3.65 5.44 18.16
C TYR A 207 -4.56 6.67 18.12
N GLU A 208 -4.83 7.24 16.95
CA GLU A 208 -5.74 8.39 16.84
C GLU A 208 -7.13 8.09 17.37
N ILE A 209 -7.65 6.89 17.10
CA ILE A 209 -8.96 6.42 17.54
C ILE A 209 -8.96 6.07 19.04
N THR A 210 -7.95 5.31 19.50
CA THR A 210 -7.98 4.68 20.83
C THR A 210 -7.30 5.50 21.92
N LYS A 211 -6.33 6.34 21.55
CA LYS A 211 -5.37 6.98 22.46
C LYS A 211 -4.66 6.00 23.40
N ASP A 212 -4.50 4.75 22.95
CA ASP A 212 -3.79 3.72 23.73
C ASP A 212 -2.29 4.02 23.78
N GLU A 213 -1.76 4.27 24.97
CA GLU A 213 -0.34 4.57 25.19
C GLU A 213 0.59 3.40 24.82
N ARG A 214 0.09 2.15 24.78
CA ARG A 214 0.84 1.00 24.26
C ARG A 214 1.14 1.18 22.78
N VAL A 215 0.13 1.58 22.01
CA VAL A 215 0.25 1.85 20.56
C VAL A 215 1.21 3.01 20.33
N LYS A 216 1.12 4.08 21.12
CA LYS A 216 2.06 5.21 21.07
C LYS A 216 3.50 4.78 21.32
N LYS A 217 3.73 3.91 22.32
CA LYS A 217 5.07 3.38 22.61
C LYS A 217 5.61 2.56 21.43
N THR A 218 4.78 1.73 20.80
CA THR A 218 5.14 1.00 19.58
C THR A 218 5.48 1.95 18.42
N ILE A 219 4.69 3.02 18.23
CA ILE A 219 4.98 4.05 17.22
C ILE A 219 6.37 4.67 17.44
N ILE A 220 6.68 5.04 18.68
CA ILE A 220 7.99 5.63 19.04
C ILE A 220 9.13 4.65 18.71
N GLU A 221 8.98 3.37 19.07
CA GLU A 221 9.98 2.34 18.75
C GLU A 221 10.18 2.19 17.23
N VAL A 222 9.09 2.17 16.45
CA VAL A 222 9.17 2.10 14.99
C VAL A 222 9.82 3.33 14.38
N LEU A 223 9.51 4.54 14.88
CA LEU A 223 10.18 5.77 14.44
C LEU A 223 11.68 5.73 14.75
N ASP A 224 12.07 5.30 15.94
CA ASP A 224 13.48 5.16 16.31
C ASP A 224 14.20 4.16 15.41
N ILE A 225 13.58 3.02 15.09
CA ILE A 225 14.11 2.05 14.11
C ILE A 225 14.34 2.72 12.75
N ILE A 226 13.35 3.46 12.24
CA ILE A 226 13.48 4.16 10.95
C ILE A 226 14.63 5.16 11.00
N PHE A 227 14.71 6.00 12.02
CA PHE A 227 15.72 7.07 12.10
C PHE A 227 17.14 6.58 12.39
N ASP A 228 17.28 5.50 13.16
CA ASP A 228 18.58 5.07 13.69
C ASP A 228 19.15 3.85 12.97
N LYS A 229 18.29 2.98 12.41
CA LYS A 229 18.72 1.70 11.81
C LYS A 229 18.49 1.60 10.31
N MET A 230 17.46 2.26 9.78
CA MET A 230 17.05 2.05 8.38
C MET A 230 17.60 3.09 7.40
N LEU A 231 18.23 4.16 7.87
CA LEU A 231 18.78 5.19 6.98
C LEU A 231 20.13 4.79 6.39
N THR A 232 20.43 5.34 5.21
CA THR A 232 21.81 5.43 4.72
C THR A 232 22.69 6.20 5.67
N ASP A 233 24.02 6.02 5.58
CA ASP A 233 24.97 6.75 6.41
C ASP A 233 24.90 8.27 6.17
N LYS A 234 24.52 8.67 4.95
CA LYS A 234 24.23 10.07 4.57
C LYS A 234 22.87 10.58 5.05
N LYS A 235 22.01 9.70 5.58
CA LYS A 235 20.65 9.98 6.08
C LYS A 235 19.75 10.66 5.06
N ASP A 236 19.86 10.24 3.80
CA ASP A 236 19.17 10.81 2.65
C ASP A 236 18.34 9.79 1.84
N ALA A 237 18.39 8.50 2.19
CA ALA A 237 17.56 7.42 1.64
C ALA A 237 17.42 6.28 2.67
N LEU A 238 16.54 5.31 2.39
CA LEU A 238 16.35 4.13 3.24
C LEU A 238 17.02 2.87 2.66
N LYS A 239 17.73 2.15 3.53
CA LYS A 239 18.14 0.76 3.34
C LYS A 239 16.88 -0.13 3.42
N MET A 240 16.80 -1.17 2.59
CA MET A 240 15.54 -1.91 2.42
C MET A 240 15.42 -3.22 3.21
N PHE A 241 16.50 -3.98 3.34
CA PHE A 241 16.48 -5.38 3.79
C PHE A 241 17.51 -5.61 4.89
N PHE A 242 17.10 -6.30 5.96
CA PHE A 242 17.89 -6.42 7.18
C PHE A 242 17.81 -7.81 7.80
N ASP A 243 18.93 -8.26 8.35
CA ASP A 243 18.96 -9.41 9.26
C ASP A 243 18.42 -9.03 10.66
N ASP A 244 18.43 -10.00 11.57
CA ASP A 244 17.88 -9.85 12.93
C ASP A 244 18.44 -8.64 13.68
N ASP A 245 19.73 -8.36 13.55
CA ASP A 245 20.44 -7.29 14.25
C ASP A 245 20.44 -5.94 13.50
N TYR A 246 19.67 -5.83 12.41
CA TYR A 246 19.66 -4.69 11.49
C TYR A 246 20.92 -4.53 10.62
N THR A 247 21.71 -5.58 10.45
CA THR A 247 22.73 -5.61 9.40
C THR A 247 22.08 -5.61 8.02
N CYS A 248 22.52 -4.69 7.15
CA CYS A 248 22.02 -4.57 5.77
C CYS A 248 23.10 -5.03 4.78
N ASN A 249 22.90 -6.21 4.19
CA ASN A 249 23.86 -6.80 3.25
C ASN A 249 23.62 -6.42 1.78
N TYR A 250 22.63 -5.57 1.52
CA TYR A 250 22.19 -5.22 0.17
C TYR A 250 22.30 -3.72 -0.06
N ASP A 251 22.82 -3.36 -1.23
CA ASP A 251 22.79 -1.99 -1.71
C ASP A 251 21.54 -1.82 -2.59
N ALA A 252 20.39 -1.69 -1.94
CA ALA A 252 19.08 -1.62 -2.57
C ALA A 252 18.26 -0.47 -1.99
N PHE A 253 17.71 0.34 -2.88
CA PHE A 253 16.94 1.54 -2.57
C PHE A 253 15.64 1.54 -3.36
N SER A 254 14.62 2.17 -2.81
CA SER A 254 13.35 2.36 -3.50
C SER A 254 12.92 3.81 -3.39
N PRO A 255 13.15 4.64 -4.44
CA PRO A 255 12.78 6.04 -4.43
C PRO A 255 11.28 6.28 -4.15
N GLY A 256 10.42 5.33 -4.56
CA GLY A 256 9.01 5.30 -4.20
C GLY A 256 8.77 5.16 -2.69
N HIS A 257 9.40 4.18 -2.03
CA HIS A 257 9.26 4.03 -0.58
C HIS A 257 9.99 5.14 0.19
N ASP A 258 11.09 5.69 -0.35
CA ASP A 258 11.77 6.84 0.24
C ASP A 258 10.79 8.02 0.32
N ILE A 259 10.21 8.41 -0.82
CA ILE A 259 9.29 9.55 -0.87
C ILE A 259 7.98 9.27 -0.13
N GLU A 260 7.51 8.03 -0.06
CA GLU A 260 6.37 7.62 0.79
C GLU A 260 6.69 7.80 2.28
N THR A 261 7.86 7.31 2.71
CA THR A 261 8.35 7.47 4.08
C THR A 261 8.42 8.94 4.46
N SER A 262 8.85 9.81 3.54
CA SER A 262 9.03 11.24 3.78
C SER A 262 7.80 11.93 4.36
N TRP A 263 6.59 11.51 3.99
CA TRP A 263 5.35 12.12 4.46
C TRP A 263 4.65 11.29 5.54
N LEU A 264 4.78 9.95 5.52
CA LEU A 264 4.20 9.08 6.55
C LEU A 264 4.81 9.33 7.94
N ILE A 265 6.13 9.53 8.04
CA ILE A 265 6.80 9.82 9.33
C ILE A 265 6.33 11.14 9.94
N ILE A 266 5.92 12.11 9.10
CA ILE A 266 5.37 13.39 9.54
C ILE A 266 3.97 13.17 10.10
N LYS A 267 3.11 12.48 9.35
CA LYS A 267 1.74 12.17 9.79
C LYS A 267 1.73 11.39 11.09
N CYS A 268 2.61 10.41 11.21
CA CYS A 268 2.81 9.62 12.42
C CYS A 268 3.28 10.48 13.62
N ALA A 269 4.31 11.33 13.42
CA ALA A 269 4.79 12.24 14.45
C ALA A 269 3.73 13.26 14.90
N GLN A 270 2.90 13.75 13.97
CA GLN A 270 1.77 14.62 14.26
C GLN A 270 0.71 13.91 15.12
N ALA A 271 0.38 12.66 14.79
CA ALA A 271 -0.60 11.87 15.54
C ALA A 271 -0.20 11.70 17.01
N ILE A 272 1.07 11.38 17.29
CA ILE A 272 1.58 11.23 18.67
C ILE A 272 1.84 12.57 19.39
N GLY A 273 1.82 13.69 18.66
CA GLY A 273 1.99 15.04 19.21
C GLY A 273 3.41 15.36 19.71
N ASP A 274 4.42 14.59 19.29
CA ASP A 274 5.81 14.78 19.74
C ASP A 274 6.57 15.74 18.81
N LYS A 275 6.90 16.93 19.33
CA LYS A 275 7.59 17.98 18.58
C LYS A 275 9.01 17.59 18.13
N LYS A 276 9.70 16.74 18.89
CA LYS A 276 11.06 16.29 18.57
C LYS A 276 11.02 15.34 17.38
N TYR A 277 10.12 14.35 17.40
CA TYR A 277 9.93 13.48 16.23
C TYR A 277 9.42 14.27 15.03
N LEU A 278 8.52 15.23 15.23
CA LEU A 278 8.02 16.07 14.14
C LEU A 278 9.15 16.84 13.43
N GLN A 279 10.06 17.45 14.20
CA GLN A 279 11.20 18.16 13.60
C GLN A 279 12.16 17.20 12.88
N LYS A 280 12.49 16.04 13.48
CA LYS A 280 13.29 14.99 12.83
C LYS A 280 12.67 14.55 11.50
N SER A 281 11.35 14.36 11.49
CA SER A 281 10.55 13.98 10.33
C SER A 281 10.61 15.05 9.23
N TYR A 282 10.47 16.34 9.56
CA TYR A 282 10.62 17.43 8.60
C TYR A 282 12.02 17.45 7.96
N ASP A 283 13.07 17.35 8.78
CA ASP A 283 14.44 17.39 8.29
C ASP A 283 14.74 16.20 7.36
N LEU A 284 14.28 14.99 7.73
CA LEU A 284 14.45 13.80 6.91
C LEU A 284 13.66 13.88 5.61
N ALA A 285 12.41 14.34 5.66
CA ALA A 285 11.56 14.47 4.48
C ALA A 285 12.20 15.36 3.40
N ILE A 286 12.81 16.48 3.81
CA ILE A 286 13.50 17.40 2.90
C ILE A 286 14.76 16.73 2.29
N ARG A 287 15.54 15.99 3.08
CA ARG A 287 16.74 15.29 2.57
C ARG A 287 16.36 14.21 1.56
N ILE A 288 15.37 13.37 1.91
CA ILE A 288 14.84 12.34 1.02
C ILE A 288 14.31 12.95 -0.27
N ALA A 289 13.49 14.01 -0.20
CA ALA A 289 12.91 14.62 -1.39
C ALA A 289 13.99 15.13 -2.35
N LYS A 290 15.07 15.72 -1.83
CA LYS A 290 16.24 16.11 -2.65
C LYS A 290 16.91 14.91 -3.29
N LYS A 291 17.10 13.82 -2.54
CA LYS A 291 17.73 12.61 -3.05
C LYS A 291 16.90 11.95 -4.15
N VAL A 292 15.59 11.86 -3.96
CA VAL A 292 14.67 11.28 -4.95
C VAL A 292 14.63 12.12 -6.24
N ILE A 293 14.74 13.45 -6.18
CA ILE A 293 14.91 14.29 -7.38
C ILE A 293 16.21 13.93 -8.12
N GLU A 294 17.32 13.76 -7.40
CA GLU A 294 18.63 13.49 -7.98
C GLU A 294 18.69 12.13 -8.70
N VAL A 295 18.18 11.07 -8.05
CA VAL A 295 18.42 9.69 -8.52
C VAL A 295 17.16 8.93 -8.91
N GLY A 296 16.01 9.33 -8.36
CA GLY A 296 14.74 8.60 -8.45
C GLY A 296 13.77 9.06 -9.53
N ILE A 297 13.99 10.25 -10.11
CA ILE A 297 13.11 10.85 -11.12
C ILE A 297 13.88 11.06 -12.42
N ASP A 298 13.33 10.59 -13.54
CA ASP A 298 13.92 10.81 -14.86
C ASP A 298 13.53 12.16 -15.49
N LYS A 299 14.11 12.46 -16.67
CA LYS A 299 13.82 13.70 -17.42
C LYS A 299 12.35 13.88 -17.84
N ASN A 300 11.58 12.79 -17.86
CA ASN A 300 10.15 12.77 -18.19
C ASN A 300 9.27 12.73 -16.93
N TYR A 301 9.85 12.98 -15.75
CA TYR A 301 9.19 12.92 -14.45
C TYR A 301 8.61 11.54 -14.10
N SER A 302 9.18 10.48 -14.67
CA SER A 302 8.87 9.12 -14.26
C SER A 302 9.57 8.77 -12.95
N VAL A 303 8.86 8.12 -12.03
CA VAL A 303 9.38 7.77 -10.70
C VAL A 303 9.84 6.31 -10.67
N LYS A 304 11.10 6.09 -10.32
CA LYS A 304 11.70 4.76 -10.19
C LYS A 304 11.13 4.00 -8.99
N VAL A 305 10.89 2.70 -9.17
CA VAL A 305 10.38 1.80 -8.11
C VAL A 305 11.49 1.16 -7.28
N GLY A 306 12.69 1.02 -7.85
CA GLY A 306 13.85 0.38 -7.20
C GLY A 306 15.16 0.73 -7.89
N MET A 307 16.27 0.71 -7.14
CA MET A 307 17.63 1.00 -7.58
C MET A 307 18.66 0.21 -6.76
N GLY A 308 19.80 -0.16 -7.36
CA GLY A 308 20.92 -0.80 -6.66
C GLY A 308 21.19 -2.23 -7.14
N THR A 309 22.03 -2.99 -6.42
CA THR A 309 22.53 -4.31 -6.89
C THR A 309 21.45 -5.38 -7.05
N LEU A 310 20.29 -5.19 -6.40
CA LEU A 310 19.11 -6.04 -6.56
C LEU A 310 18.21 -5.65 -7.75
N TYR A 311 18.48 -4.51 -8.40
CA TYR A 311 17.66 -3.98 -9.47
C TYR A 311 18.52 -3.77 -10.73
N GLU A 312 18.27 -4.57 -11.77
CA GLU A 312 18.94 -4.36 -13.05
C GLU A 312 18.44 -3.07 -13.72
N ASP A 313 19.37 -2.21 -14.19
CA ASP A 313 19.06 -0.95 -14.86
C ASP A 313 18.13 -1.12 -16.08
N ASP A 314 18.23 -2.26 -16.77
CA ASP A 314 17.41 -2.56 -17.95
C ASP A 314 15.99 -3.03 -17.58
N ILE A 315 15.79 -3.57 -16.37
CA ILE A 315 14.45 -3.90 -15.84
C ILE A 315 13.67 -2.62 -15.55
N TRP A 316 14.30 -1.58 -14.99
CA TRP A 316 13.65 -0.27 -14.83
C TRP A 316 13.25 0.32 -16.19
N LYS A 317 14.18 0.44 -17.14
CA LYS A 317 13.88 1.03 -18.46
C LYS A 317 12.74 0.30 -19.19
N LYS A 318 12.63 -1.02 -18.98
CA LYS A 318 11.61 -1.86 -19.62
C LYS A 318 10.29 -1.91 -18.85
N TYR A 319 10.30 -1.81 -17.51
CA TYR A 319 9.15 -2.17 -16.67
C TYR A 319 8.86 -1.25 -15.49
N GLY A 320 9.79 -0.43 -15.00
CA GLY A 320 9.64 0.12 -13.65
C GLY A 320 8.79 1.41 -13.55
N ARG A 321 7.87 1.65 -14.48
CA ARG A 321 6.86 2.70 -14.28
C ARG A 321 5.70 2.07 -13.54
N ASP A 322 5.76 2.13 -12.21
CA ASP A 322 4.71 1.54 -11.38
C ASP A 322 3.79 2.61 -10.80
N TRP A 323 2.50 2.30 -10.77
CA TRP A 323 1.44 3.26 -10.48
C TRP A 323 1.57 3.93 -9.11
N TRP A 324 1.99 3.17 -8.09
CA TRP A 324 2.04 3.63 -6.71
C TRP A 324 3.18 4.63 -6.48
N SER A 325 4.34 4.45 -7.14
CA SER A 325 5.49 5.35 -6.94
C SER A 325 5.18 6.77 -7.43
N TYR A 326 4.37 6.91 -8.49
CA TYR A 326 3.85 8.21 -8.92
C TYR A 326 2.93 8.82 -7.86
N ALA A 327 1.97 8.04 -7.34
CA ALA A 327 1.03 8.52 -6.34
C ALA A 327 1.75 9.01 -5.06
N GLU A 328 2.73 8.24 -4.58
CA GLU A 328 3.53 8.61 -3.41
C GLU A 328 4.45 9.80 -3.66
N ALA A 329 5.02 9.92 -4.86
CA ALA A 329 5.83 11.07 -5.20
C ALA A 329 4.99 12.35 -5.26
N ILE A 330 3.81 12.32 -5.89
CA ILE A 330 2.91 13.48 -5.96
C ILE A 330 2.55 13.94 -4.54
N LEU A 331 2.13 13.01 -3.67
CA LEU A 331 1.80 13.33 -2.29
C LEU A 331 3.02 13.79 -1.47
N GLY A 332 4.16 13.10 -1.59
CA GLY A 332 5.37 13.44 -0.85
C GLY A 332 5.94 14.81 -1.22
N TYR A 333 5.98 15.18 -2.51
CA TYR A 333 6.41 16.52 -2.90
C TYR A 333 5.41 17.61 -2.53
N PHE A 334 4.11 17.30 -2.56
CA PHE A 334 3.11 18.22 -2.01
C PHE A 334 3.34 18.44 -0.52
N ASN A 335 3.58 17.38 0.24
CA ASN A 335 3.86 17.44 1.67
C ASN A 335 5.14 18.23 1.98
N VAL A 336 6.23 18.03 1.23
CA VAL A 336 7.47 18.79 1.40
C VAL A 336 7.29 20.26 1.06
N TYR A 337 6.45 20.61 0.08
CA TYR A 337 6.02 21.99 -0.14
C TYR A 337 5.33 22.57 1.10
N GLU A 338 4.43 21.83 1.75
CA GLU A 338 3.76 22.31 2.97
C GLU A 338 4.72 22.53 4.14
N VAL A 339 5.71 21.64 4.28
CA VAL A 339 6.75 21.75 5.33
C VAL A 339 7.66 22.96 5.10
N THR A 340 8.06 23.20 3.85
CA THR A 340 9.11 24.19 3.52
C THR A 340 8.57 25.55 3.09
N GLY A 341 7.34 25.61 2.58
CA GLY A 341 6.82 26.76 1.84
C GLY A 341 7.45 26.95 0.45
N ASP A 342 8.39 26.11 0.04
CA ASP A 342 9.11 26.25 -1.23
C ASP A 342 8.27 25.72 -2.41
N TYR A 343 7.80 26.66 -3.23
CA TYR A 343 6.98 26.38 -4.40
C TYR A 343 7.69 25.53 -5.47
N PHE A 344 9.02 25.36 -5.38
CA PHE A 344 9.77 24.39 -6.19
C PHE A 344 9.21 22.98 -6.06
N TYR A 345 8.95 22.48 -4.84
CA TYR A 345 8.43 21.13 -4.63
C TYR A 345 6.99 20.96 -5.15
N TYR A 346 6.16 22.00 -5.01
CA TYR A 346 4.82 21.98 -5.63
C TYR A 346 4.90 21.92 -7.16
N LYS A 347 5.86 22.62 -7.79
CA LYS A 347 6.10 22.46 -9.24
C LYS A 347 6.50 21.03 -9.60
N ILE A 348 7.32 20.36 -8.80
CA ILE A 348 7.69 18.95 -9.02
C ILE A 348 6.47 18.04 -8.90
N CYS A 349 5.66 18.18 -7.84
CA CYS A 349 4.37 17.51 -7.68
C CYS A 349 3.50 17.62 -8.94
N LEU A 350 3.31 18.84 -9.46
CA LEU A 350 2.50 19.06 -10.68
C LEU A 350 3.09 18.42 -11.94
N LYS A 351 4.42 18.38 -12.07
CA LYS A 351 5.07 17.74 -13.23
C LYS A 351 4.93 16.22 -13.19
N ILE A 352 5.04 15.61 -12.00
CA ILE A 352 4.81 14.17 -11.83
C ILE A 352 3.33 13.84 -12.06
N TRP A 353 2.40 14.67 -11.60
CA TRP A 353 0.97 14.51 -11.90
C TRP A 353 0.69 14.54 -13.41
N ASN A 354 1.28 15.47 -14.15
CA ASN A 354 1.14 15.51 -15.60
C ASN A 354 1.78 14.28 -16.27
N ALA A 355 2.96 13.85 -15.81
CA ALA A 355 3.58 12.62 -16.29
C ALA A 355 2.71 11.38 -16.00
N ALA A 356 2.04 11.32 -14.85
CA ALA A 356 1.12 10.23 -14.53
C ALA A 356 -0.02 10.16 -15.56
N LYS A 357 -0.68 11.30 -15.83
CA LYS A 357 -1.75 11.43 -16.84
C LYS A 357 -1.32 10.93 -18.22
N GLU A 358 -0.11 11.26 -18.63
CA GLU A 358 0.41 10.90 -19.96
C GLU A 358 0.85 9.43 -20.05
N GLN A 359 1.36 8.85 -18.95
CA GLN A 359 2.12 7.60 -19.02
C GLN A 359 1.38 6.39 -18.44
N ILE A 360 0.60 6.58 -17.36
CA ILE A 360 0.04 5.46 -16.59
C ILE A 360 -1.46 5.58 -16.33
N ILE A 361 -2.07 6.76 -16.39
CA ILE A 361 -3.52 6.89 -16.22
C ILE A 361 -4.22 6.38 -17.48
N ASP A 362 -5.23 5.54 -17.30
CA ASP A 362 -6.08 5.08 -18.39
C ASP A 362 -7.37 5.88 -18.39
N GLU A 363 -7.36 6.98 -19.14
CA GLU A 363 -8.54 7.84 -19.29
C GLU A 363 -9.67 7.16 -20.07
N LYS A 364 -9.35 6.15 -20.89
CA LYS A 364 -10.33 5.46 -21.74
C LYS A 364 -11.10 4.41 -20.95
N ASN A 365 -10.38 3.54 -20.24
CA ASN A 365 -10.97 2.37 -19.57
C ASN A 365 -11.07 2.54 -18.05
N GLY A 366 -10.52 3.62 -17.49
CA GLY A 366 -10.53 3.90 -16.05
C GLY A 366 -9.38 3.25 -15.28
N CYS A 367 -9.12 3.78 -14.09
CA CYS A 367 -8.02 3.42 -13.19
C CYS A 367 -6.62 3.61 -13.82
N TRP A 368 -5.58 3.37 -13.03
CA TRP A 368 -4.19 3.48 -13.47
C TRP A 368 -3.72 2.13 -14.03
N LYS A 369 -2.74 2.16 -14.91
CA LYS A 369 -2.09 0.98 -15.46
C LYS A 369 -0.99 0.56 -14.49
N GLY A 370 -1.04 -0.68 -14.02
CA GLY A 370 0.03 -1.25 -13.20
C GLY A 370 0.98 -2.05 -14.09
N PHE A 371 2.26 -2.05 -13.74
CA PHE A 371 3.23 -2.93 -14.39
C PHE A 371 3.34 -4.24 -13.63
N PHE A 372 3.34 -5.36 -14.36
CA PHE A 372 3.66 -6.66 -13.77
C PHE A 372 5.15 -6.71 -13.44
N TRP A 373 5.51 -6.53 -12.17
CA TRP A 373 6.84 -6.82 -11.65
C TRP A 373 7.20 -8.32 -11.67
N TYR A 374 6.27 -9.18 -12.12
CA TYR A 374 6.36 -10.62 -11.92
C TYR A 374 6.07 -11.43 -13.19
N PRO A 375 7.06 -11.59 -14.11
CA PRO A 375 6.93 -12.40 -15.32
C PRO A 375 6.42 -13.85 -15.08
N PRO A 376 6.81 -14.55 -13.99
CA PRO A 376 6.28 -15.88 -13.68
C PRO A 376 4.79 -15.89 -13.34
N LEU A 377 4.24 -14.79 -12.79
CA LEU A 377 2.79 -14.70 -12.58
C LEU A 377 2.07 -14.46 -13.91
N THR A 378 2.68 -13.74 -14.86
CA THR A 378 2.15 -13.66 -16.22
C THR A 378 2.11 -15.03 -16.88
N GLU A 379 3.14 -15.86 -16.67
CA GLU A 379 3.24 -17.23 -17.20
C GLU A 379 2.33 -18.23 -16.47
N TYR A 380 2.16 -18.07 -15.16
CA TYR A 380 1.21 -18.84 -14.36
C TYR A 380 -0.24 -18.47 -14.68
N MET A 381 -0.56 -17.18 -14.77
CA MET A 381 -1.87 -16.69 -15.23
C MET A 381 -2.12 -17.10 -16.68
N ARG A 382 -1.08 -17.14 -17.52
CA ARG A 382 -1.15 -17.72 -18.86
C ARG A 382 -1.48 -19.20 -18.81
N LYS A 383 -0.83 -19.97 -17.94
CA LYS A 383 -1.10 -21.39 -17.74
C LYS A 383 -2.55 -21.63 -17.31
N ILE A 384 -3.05 -20.91 -16.31
CA ILE A 384 -4.47 -20.96 -15.90
C ILE A 384 -5.39 -20.58 -17.06
N HIS A 385 -5.10 -19.49 -17.78
CA HIS A 385 -5.93 -19.06 -18.91
C HIS A 385 -5.98 -20.11 -20.02
N MET A 386 -4.83 -20.72 -20.32
CA MET A 386 -4.69 -21.82 -21.28
C MET A 386 -5.48 -23.06 -20.84
N GLU A 387 -5.36 -23.47 -19.57
CA GLU A 387 -6.09 -24.62 -19.00
C GLU A 387 -7.61 -24.41 -19.06
N LYS A 388 -8.08 -23.17 -18.84
CA LYS A 388 -9.50 -22.84 -18.76
C LYS A 388 -10.16 -22.55 -20.11
N HIS A 389 -9.44 -21.90 -21.02
CA HIS A 389 -10.00 -21.38 -22.27
C HIS A 389 -9.43 -22.06 -23.52
N ASN A 390 -8.48 -22.98 -23.34
CA ASN A 390 -7.81 -23.72 -24.41
C ASN A 390 -7.27 -22.80 -25.53
N LYS A 391 -6.83 -21.60 -25.16
CA LYS A 391 -6.29 -20.57 -26.06
C LYS A 391 -5.28 -19.70 -25.33
N GLU A 392 -4.29 -19.20 -26.06
CA GLU A 392 -3.28 -18.30 -25.52
C GLU A 392 -3.93 -16.98 -25.07
N PRO A 393 -3.65 -16.49 -23.85
CA PRO A 393 -4.06 -15.14 -23.51
C PRO A 393 -3.36 -14.17 -24.45
N ASN A 394 -4.15 -13.28 -25.04
CA ASN A 394 -3.59 -12.17 -25.81
C ASN A 394 -2.84 -11.27 -24.82
N TYR A 395 -1.51 -11.36 -24.75
CA TYR A 395 -0.61 -10.74 -23.74
C TYR A 395 -0.59 -9.20 -23.68
N ASN A 396 -1.68 -8.57 -24.09
CA ASN A 396 -1.88 -7.13 -24.06
C ASN A 396 -2.88 -6.68 -22.99
N TYR A 397 -3.11 -7.52 -21.97
CA TYR A 397 -3.97 -7.18 -20.85
C TYR A 397 -3.29 -6.19 -19.92
N ILE A 398 -4.01 -5.13 -19.56
CA ILE A 398 -3.60 -4.20 -18.51
C ILE A 398 -4.22 -4.73 -17.21
N CYS A 399 -3.38 -5.17 -16.27
CA CYS A 399 -3.86 -5.48 -14.93
C CYS A 399 -4.29 -4.19 -14.24
N LYS A 400 -5.52 -4.20 -13.73
CA LYS A 400 -6.14 -3.09 -12.99
C LYS A 400 -6.38 -3.45 -11.54
N ILE A 401 -6.57 -4.75 -11.26
CA ILE A 401 -6.73 -5.30 -9.93
C ILE A 401 -5.93 -6.60 -9.84
N SER A 402 -5.12 -6.72 -8.79
CA SER A 402 -4.40 -7.92 -8.39
C SER A 402 -4.03 -7.82 -6.90
N PRO A 403 -3.43 -8.87 -6.30
CA PRO A 403 -2.86 -8.79 -4.96
C PRO A 403 -1.93 -7.60 -4.71
N TRP A 404 -1.25 -7.10 -5.76
CA TRP A 404 -0.25 -6.03 -5.67
C TRP A 404 -0.67 -4.72 -6.34
N HIS A 405 -1.68 -4.75 -7.22
CA HIS A 405 -2.25 -3.58 -7.87
C HIS A 405 -3.69 -3.38 -7.37
N CYS A 406 -3.94 -2.34 -6.59
CA CYS A 406 -5.23 -2.11 -5.94
C CYS A 406 -5.75 -0.68 -6.21
N CYS A 407 -6.56 -0.10 -5.32
CA CYS A 407 -7.00 1.31 -5.40
C CYS A 407 -6.34 2.20 -4.35
N TYR A 408 -5.46 1.65 -3.51
CA TYR A 408 -5.05 2.32 -2.29
C TYR A 408 -4.21 3.58 -2.51
N HIS A 409 -3.04 3.44 -3.12
CA HIS A 409 -2.05 4.53 -3.21
C HIS A 409 -2.57 5.75 -3.98
N ASN A 410 -3.14 5.53 -5.17
CA ASN A 410 -3.68 6.62 -5.99
C ASN A 410 -4.91 7.29 -5.36
N THR A 411 -5.79 6.52 -4.70
CA THR A 411 -6.95 7.08 -4.00
C THR A 411 -6.52 7.86 -2.76
N ARG A 412 -5.57 7.33 -1.97
CA ARG A 412 -5.00 8.01 -0.80
C ARG A 412 -4.35 9.33 -1.18
N MET A 413 -3.52 9.34 -2.23
CA MET A 413 -2.94 10.57 -2.79
C MET A 413 -4.04 11.60 -3.11
N CYS A 414 -5.11 11.20 -3.80
CA CYS A 414 -6.22 12.11 -4.09
C CYS A 414 -6.88 12.62 -2.80
N PHE A 415 -7.26 11.75 -1.87
CA PHE A 415 -7.91 12.16 -0.61
C PHE A 415 -7.05 13.15 0.18
N GLU A 416 -5.78 12.81 0.41
CA GLU A 416 -4.85 13.63 1.18
C GLU A 416 -4.70 15.03 0.56
N ILE A 417 -4.45 15.11 -0.76
CA ILE A 417 -4.23 16.41 -1.41
C ILE A 417 -5.55 17.20 -1.47
N ILE A 418 -6.68 16.55 -1.76
CA ILE A 418 -7.98 17.23 -1.80
C ILE A 418 -8.30 17.86 -0.44
N ASP A 419 -8.12 17.12 0.66
CA ASP A 419 -8.41 17.59 2.01
C ASP A 419 -7.48 18.73 2.42
N ARG A 420 -6.17 18.62 2.12
CA ARG A 420 -5.18 19.67 2.42
C ARG A 420 -5.38 20.95 1.61
N LEU A 421 -5.97 20.83 0.42
CA LEU A 421 -6.32 21.97 -0.44
C LEU A 421 -7.72 22.54 -0.17
N GLU A 422 -8.57 21.87 0.61
CA GLU A 422 -9.94 22.34 0.87
C GLU A 422 -9.96 23.69 1.61
N ASN A 423 -8.92 23.95 2.42
CA ASN A 423 -8.78 25.16 3.22
C ASN A 423 -7.74 26.18 2.66
N LYS A 424 -7.29 26.01 1.42
CA LYS A 424 -6.30 26.88 0.74
C LYS A 424 -6.89 27.47 -0.54
#